data_AF-A0A945QU99-F1
#
_entry.id   AF-A0A945QU99-F1
#
_cell.length_a   1.000
_cell.length_b   1.000
_cell.length_c   1.000
_cell.angle_alpha   90.00
_cell.angle_beta   90.00
_cell.angle_gamma   90.00
#
_symmetry.space_group_name_H-M   'P 1'
#
loop_
_entity.id
_entity.type
_entity.pdbx_description
1 polymer ?
#
loop_
_entity_poly.entity_id
_entity_poly.type
_entity_poly.pdbx_seq_one_letter_code
_entity_poly.pdbx_strand_id
1 'polypeptide(L)' 'MVDAPNQQPGHSADDPHEIAAYLVQENGLDRARQLAMEGTFAANEQGDFYRLSVWRDVRRLLNDWTDIPEEPLVG' A
#
# COMPACT_ATOMS: atom_id res chain seq x y z
N MET A 1 39.89 9.78 5.99
CA MET A 1 39.28 8.72 5.17
C MET A 1 37.92 8.44 5.78
N VAL A 2 36.88 9.13 5.30
CA VAL A 2 35.51 8.99 5.79
C VAL A 2 34.65 8.56 4.61
N ASP A 3 34.54 7.24 4.43
CA ASP A 3 33.46 6.66 3.64
C ASP A 3 32.52 6.00 4.64
N ALA A 4 31.48 6.72 5.03
CA ALA A 4 30.26 6.13 5.55
C ALA A 4 29.19 6.39 4.50
N PRO A 5 28.47 5.35 4.03
CA PRO A 5 27.56 5.50 2.92
C PRO A 5 26.46 6.47 3.32
N ASN A 6 26.29 7.47 2.45
CA ASN A 6 25.13 8.34 2.37
C ASN A 6 23.85 7.47 2.41
N GLN A 7 23.28 7.27 3.59
CA GLN A 7 21.90 6.81 3.69
C GLN A 7 21.04 8.00 3.26
N GLN A 8 20.87 8.15 1.96
CA GLN A 8 19.71 8.86 1.43
C GLN A 8 18.48 8.23 2.10
N PRO A 9 17.64 9.00 2.83
CA PRO A 9 16.39 8.48 3.36
C PRO A 9 15.47 8.21 2.17
N GLY A 10 15.60 7.02 1.60
CA GLY A 10 14.88 6.61 0.40
C GLY A 10 13.43 6.32 0.75
N HIS A 11 12.54 7.18 0.27
CA HIS A 11 11.30 6.80 -0.43
C HIS A 11 10.31 5.82 0.24
N SER A 12 10.30 5.68 1.58
CA SER A 12 9.35 4.79 2.29
C SER A 12 7.89 5.26 2.18
N ALA A 13 7.66 6.57 1.99
CA ALA A 13 6.32 7.15 2.00
C ALA A 13 5.41 6.68 0.86
N ASP A 14 5.98 6.12 -0.22
CA ASP A 14 5.23 5.64 -1.39
C ASP A 14 5.32 4.10 -1.55
N ASP A 15 5.81 3.36 -0.54
CA ASP A 15 5.83 1.90 -0.60
C ASP A 15 4.38 1.35 -0.53
N PRO A 16 3.91 0.63 -1.57
CA PRO A 16 2.57 0.05 -1.57
C PRO A 16 2.27 -0.87 -0.37
N HIS A 17 3.26 -1.57 0.18
CA HIS A 17 3.09 -2.43 1.34
C HIS A 17 2.87 -1.63 2.63
N GLU A 18 3.66 -0.58 2.85
CA GLU A 18 3.52 0.29 4.01
C GLU A 18 2.18 1.04 3.96
N ILE A 19 1.80 1.54 2.78
CA ILE A 19 0.51 2.20 2.57
C ILE A 19 -0.65 1.22 2.83
N ALA A 20 -0.60 0.00 2.28
CA ALA A 20 -1.64 -0.99 2.49
C ALA A 20 -1.79 -1.35 3.98
N ALA A 21 -0.66 -1.55 4.69
CA ALA A 21 -0.66 -1.89 6.10
C ALA A 21 -1.26 -0.76 6.94
N TYR A 22 -0.86 0.48 6.68
CA TYR A 22 -1.40 1.66 7.35
C TYR A 22 -2.91 1.81 7.12
N LEU A 23 -3.39 1.67 5.88
CA LEU A 23 -4.81 1.80 5.57
C LEU A 23 -5.67 0.76 6.30
N VAL A 24 -5.17 -0.48 6.40
CA VAL A 24 -5.86 -1.54 7.15
C VAL A 24 -5.80 -1.31 8.64
N GLN A 25 -4.66 -0.90 9.19
CA GLN A 25 -4.52 -0.59 10.61
C GLN A 25 -5.52 0.49 11.06
N GLU A 26 -5.68 1.54 10.26
CA GLU A 26 -6.51 2.69 10.61
C GLU A 26 -8.00 2.48 10.31
N ASN A 27 -8.35 1.68 9.29
CA ASN A 27 -9.72 1.64 8.77
C ASN A 27 -10.33 0.24 8.66
N GLY A 28 -9.55 -0.82 8.87
CA GLY A 28 -9.94 -2.18 8.52
C GLY A 28 -9.86 -2.44 7.01
N LEU A 29 -9.89 -3.73 6.65
CA LEU A 29 -9.58 -4.20 5.30
C LEU A 29 -10.55 -3.69 4.22
N ASP A 30 -11.86 -3.70 4.50
CA ASP A 30 -12.86 -3.27 3.52
C ASP A 30 -12.78 -1.77 3.22
N ARG A 31 -12.59 -0.94 4.25
CA ARG A 31 -12.44 0.50 4.06
C ARG A 31 -11.09 0.84 3.42
N ALA A 32 -10.02 0.11 3.73
CA ALA A 32 -8.73 0.24 3.06
C ALA A 32 -8.85 0.05 1.53
N ARG A 33 -9.64 -0.93 1.08
CA ARG A 33 -9.88 -1.16 -0.36
C ARG A 33 -10.62 -0.01 -1.03
N GLN A 34 -11.63 0.54 -0.37
CA GLN A 34 -12.35 1.70 -0.88
C GLN A 34 -11.39 2.90 -1.02
N LEU A 35 -10.56 3.14 0.00
CA LEU A 35 -9.56 4.21 -0.02
C LEU A 35 -8.51 4.01 -1.14
N ALA A 36 -8.04 2.78 -1.37
CA ALA A 36 -7.13 2.48 -2.47
C ALA A 36 -7.76 2.71 -3.85
N MET A 37 -9.07 2.42 -3.97
CA MET A 37 -9.83 2.71 -5.19
C MET A 37 -10.02 4.22 -5.39
N GLU A 38 -10.39 4.96 -4.35
CA GLU A 38 -10.49 6.44 -4.36
C GLU A 38 -9.14 7.07 -4.76
N GLY A 39 -8.03 6.59 -4.18
CA GLY A 39 -6.67 7.03 -4.53
C GLY A 39 -6.29 6.76 -5.99
N THR A 40 -6.69 5.60 -6.53
CA THR A 40 -6.52 5.28 -7.96
C THR A 40 -7.25 6.27 -8.85
N PHE A 41 -8.50 6.58 -8.54
CA PHE A 41 -9.29 7.55 -9.31
C PHE A 41 -8.69 8.95 -9.23
N ALA A 42 -8.33 9.41 -8.03
CA ALA A 42 -7.75 10.73 -7.83
C ALA A 42 -6.41 10.90 -8.57
N ALA A 43 -5.53 9.90 -8.52
CA ALA A 43 -4.25 9.96 -9.23
C ALA A 43 -4.43 9.95 -10.75
N ASN A 44 -5.41 9.20 -11.26
CA ASN A 44 -5.73 9.19 -12.69
C ASN A 44 -6.26 10.54 -13.18
N GLU A 45 -7.18 11.15 -12.42
CA GLU A 45 -7.74 12.48 -12.74
C GLU A 45 -6.66 13.58 -12.76
N GLN A 46 -5.70 13.51 -11.83
CA GLN A 46 -4.59 14.45 -11.73
C GLN A 46 -3.49 14.22 -12.79
N GLY A 47 -3.56 13.13 -13.57
CA GLY A 47 -2.48 12.73 -14.48
C GLY A 47 -1.18 12.31 -13.76
N ASP A 48 -1.27 11.96 -12.48
CA ASP A 48 -0.12 11.51 -11.68
C ASP A 48 0.08 10.01 -11.88
N PHE A 49 0.78 9.67 -12.97
CA PHE A 49 1.02 8.28 -13.35
C PHE A 49 1.88 7.51 -12.34
N TYR A 50 2.73 8.20 -11.58
CA TYR A 50 3.54 7.55 -10.54
C TYR A 50 2.64 7.09 -9.38
N ARG A 51 1.86 8.01 -8.80
CA ARG A 51 0.92 7.67 -7.73
C ARG A 51 -0.16 6.71 -8.19
N LEU A 52 -0.56 6.80 -9.46
CA LEU A 52 -1.49 5.83 -10.05
C LEU A 52 -0.93 4.41 -10.03
N SER A 53 0.37 4.24 -10.29
CA SER A 53 1.02 2.93 -10.18
C SER A 53 1.01 2.43 -8.73
N VAL A 54 1.40 3.29 -7.79
CA VAL A 54 1.42 2.96 -6.35
C VAL A 54 0.03 2.51 -5.87
N TRP A 55 -1.02 3.27 -6.19
CA TRP A 55 -2.39 2.93 -5.76
C TRP A 55 -2.92 1.63 -6.38
N ARG A 56 -2.49 1.27 -7.59
CA ARG A 56 -2.83 -0.02 -8.21
C ARG A 56 -2.18 -1.18 -7.48
N ASP A 57 -0.91 -1.02 -7.07
CA ASP A 57 -0.18 -2.03 -6.32
C ASP A 57 -0.76 -2.19 -4.90
N VAL A 58 -1.08 -1.09 -4.21
CA VAL A 58 -1.80 -1.09 -2.92
C VAL A 58 -3.10 -1.87 -3.04
N ARG A 59 -3.92 -1.57 -4.06
CA ARG A 59 -5.21 -2.25 -4.27
C ARG A 59 -5.04 -3.74 -4.53
N ARG A 60 -4.01 -4.14 -5.27
CA ARG A 60 -3.68 -5.55 -5.50
C ARG A 60 -3.35 -6.25 -4.19
N LEU A 61 -2.44 -5.69 -3.39
CA LEU A 61 -2.05 -6.24 -2.09
C LEU A 61 -3.26 -6.43 -1.16
N LEU A 62 -4.13 -5.44 -1.05
CA LEU A 62 -5.33 -5.51 -0.21
C LEU A 62 -6.35 -6.56 -0.69
N ASN A 63 -6.38 -6.89 -1.98
CA ASN A 63 -7.21 -7.97 -2.50
C ASN A 63 -6.58 -9.34 -2.20
N ASP A 64 -5.26 -9.46 -2.29
CA ASP A 64 -4.54 -10.69 -1.97
C ASP A 64 -4.64 -11.05 -0.47
N TRP A 65 -4.79 -10.05 0.43
CA TRP A 65 -4.98 -10.28 1.87
C TRP A 65 -6.33 -10.92 2.23
N THR A 66 -7.31 -10.91 1.32
CA THR A 66 -8.57 -11.67 1.49
C THR A 66 -8.39 -13.15 1.24
N ASP A 67 -7.40 -13.50 0.42
CA ASP A 67 -7.16 -14.88 -0.01
C ASP A 67 -6.26 -15.64 0.97
N ILE A 68 -5.97 -15.02 2.13
CA ILE A 68 -5.46 -15.71 3.30
C ILE A 68 -6.70 -16.30 3.99
N PRO A 69 -6.97 -17.62 3.87
CA PRO A 69 -8.06 -18.20 4.62
C PRO A 69 -7.77 -18.00 6.10
N GLU A 70 -8.66 -17.28 6.80
CA GLU A 70 -8.72 -17.28 8.26
C GLU A 70 -9.17 -18.68 8.73
N GLU A 71 -8.36 -19.71 8.50
CA GLU A 71 -8.63 -21.02 9.08
C GLU A 71 -8.11 -21.09 10.52
N PRO A 72 -8.96 -21.56 11.46
CA PRO A 72 -8.62 -21.64 12.85
C PRO A 72 -7.55 -22.72 13.03
N LEU A 73 -6.43 -22.36 13.67
CA LEU A 73 -5.55 -23.35 14.29
C LEU A 73 -6.30 -24.01 15.45
N VAL A 74 -7.19 -24.95 15.15
CA VAL A 74 -7.74 -25.91 16.11
C VAL A 74 -7.62 -27.31 15.52
N GLY A 75 -6.71 -28.07 16.12
CA GLY A 75 -6.43 -29.48 15.88
C GLY A 75 -5.27 -29.91 16.77
#